data_AF-A0A3D5NT91-F1
#
_entry.id   AF-A0A3D5NT91-F1
#
_cell.length_a   1.000
_cell.length_b   1.000
_cell.length_c   1.000
_cell.angle_alpha   90.00
_cell.angle_beta   90.00
_cell.angle_gamma   90.00
#
_symmetry.space_group_name_H-M   'P 1'
#
loop_
_entity.id
_entity.type
_entity.pdbx_description
1 polymer ?
#
loop_
_entity_poly.entity_id
_entity_poly.type
_entity_poly.pdbx_seq_one_letter_code
_entity_poly.pdbx_strand_id
1 'polypeptide(L)'
;MNGEEKEELEEDTLVSMNIWGVEKDMLNGLEDVFTEFLGGEGRNLLKDEFYLPEAMDELRKRSGKELKIIRAHDQWMGMTYAEDKEEVASEVRKMVDQGHYSESLFGE
;
A
#
# COMPACT_ATOMS: atom_id res chain seq x y z
N MET A 1 8.22 19.40 8.03
CA MET A 1 8.82 18.06 8.07
C MET A 1 9.93 18.13 9.09
N ASN A 2 9.62 17.75 10.33
CA ASN A 2 10.63 17.61 11.37
C ASN A 2 11.56 16.47 10.95
N GLY A 3 12.86 16.63 11.14
CA GLY A 3 13.84 15.59 10.85
C GLY A 3 13.61 14.39 11.75
N GLU A 4 12.88 13.41 11.24
CA GLU A 4 12.68 12.13 11.89
C GLU A 4 14.00 11.36 11.85
N GLU A 5 14.40 10.81 13.01
CA GLU A 5 15.51 9.86 13.10
C GLU A 5 15.21 8.70 12.16
N LYS A 6 16.15 8.43 11.25
CA LYS A 6 16.05 7.27 10.36
C LYS A 6 16.36 6.02 11.19
N GLU A 7 15.34 5.24 11.50
CA GLU A 7 15.56 3.88 11.97
C GLU A 7 15.95 3.00 10.79
N GLU A 8 17.06 2.28 10.93
CA GLU A 8 17.48 1.27 9.98
C GLU A 8 16.68 -0.01 10.25
N LEU A 9 16.01 -0.51 9.23
CA LEU A 9 15.25 -1.76 9.29
C LEU A 9 16.13 -2.90 8.80
N GLU A 10 16.02 -4.06 9.44
CA GLU A 10 16.65 -5.29 8.95
C GLU A 10 16.13 -5.62 7.54
N GLU A 11 16.98 -6.18 6.68
CA GLU A 11 16.65 -6.43 5.27
C GLU A 11 15.40 -7.31 5.07
N ASP A 12 15.09 -8.18 6.04
CA ASP A 12 13.95 -9.10 5.98
C ASP A 12 12.68 -8.56 6.67
N THR A 13 12.70 -7.30 7.11
CA THR A 13 11.55 -6.63 7.73
C THR A 13 10.37 -6.57 6.74
N LEU A 14 9.21 -7.05 7.17
CA LEU A 14 8.00 -6.99 6.37
C LEU A 14 7.44 -5.56 6.35
N VAL A 15 7.21 -5.05 5.14
CA VAL A 15 6.58 -3.75 4.90
C VAL A 15 5.30 -3.92 4.10
N SER A 16 4.35 -3.00 4.29
CA SER A 16 3.12 -2.97 3.49
C SER A 16 3.36 -2.21 2.20
N MET A 17 3.13 -2.87 1.06
CA MET A 17 3.12 -2.24 -0.27
C MET A 17 1.70 -1.80 -0.68
N ASN A 18 0.83 -1.58 0.32
CA ASN A 18 -0.54 -1.08 0.18
C ASN A 18 -1.51 -1.98 -0.63
N ILE A 19 -1.37 -3.30 -0.49
CA ILE A 19 -2.31 -4.29 -1.03
C ILE A 19 -3.08 -4.91 0.14
N TRP A 20 -4.41 -4.75 0.12
CA TRP A 20 -5.29 -5.19 1.21
C TRP A 20 -6.38 -6.12 0.67
N GLY A 21 -6.50 -7.29 1.30
CA GLY A 21 -7.65 -8.18 1.14
C GLY A 21 -8.57 -8.02 2.34
N VAL A 22 -9.83 -7.65 2.10
CA VAL A 22 -10.79 -7.37 3.18
C VAL A 22 -12.11 -8.12 2.97
N GLU A 23 -12.72 -8.55 4.08
CA GLU A 23 -14.09 -9.03 4.08
C GLU A 23 -15.06 -7.86 3.87
N LYS A 24 -16.25 -8.14 3.33
CA LYS A 24 -17.25 -7.11 2.99
C LYS A 24 -17.68 -6.28 4.21
N ASP A 25 -17.75 -6.90 5.39
CA ASP A 25 -18.15 -6.20 6.63
C ASP A 25 -17.10 -5.17 7.08
N MET A 26 -15.82 -5.39 6.79
CA MET A 26 -14.76 -4.41 7.07
C MET A 26 -14.87 -3.16 6.22
N LEU A 27 -15.46 -3.23 5.02
CA LEU A 27 -15.74 -2.04 4.22
C LEU A 27 -16.75 -1.11 4.90
N ASN A 28 -17.76 -1.67 5.57
CA ASN A 28 -18.71 -0.86 6.35
C ASN A 28 -18.00 -0.17 7.51
N GLY A 29 -17.13 -0.89 8.22
CA GLY A 29 -16.33 -0.27 9.28
C GLY A 29 -15.42 0.84 8.74
N LEU A 30 -14.81 0.64 7.56
CA LEU A 30 -13.96 1.66 6.94
C LEU A 30 -14.75 2.93 6.59
N GLU A 31 -16.01 2.79 6.17
CA GLU A 31 -16.92 3.90 5.93
C GLU A 31 -17.22 4.68 7.23
N ASP A 32 -17.42 3.98 8.35
CA ASP A 32 -17.61 4.61 9.66
C ASP A 32 -16.37 5.42 10.07
N VAL A 33 -15.19 4.80 9.99
CA VAL A 33 -13.90 5.47 10.31
C VAL A 33 -13.66 6.67 9.40
N PHE A 34 -14.00 6.56 8.11
CA PHE A 34 -13.89 7.67 7.18
C PHE A 34 -14.88 8.79 7.49
N THR A 35 -16.10 8.46 7.89
CA THR A 35 -17.12 9.45 8.27
C THR A 35 -16.68 10.24 9.51
N GLU A 36 -16.13 9.55 10.51
CA GLU A 36 -15.55 10.18 11.70
C GLU A 36 -14.36 11.08 11.36
N PHE A 37 -13.49 10.63 10.47
CA PHE A 37 -12.38 11.43 9.96
C PHE A 37 -12.84 12.76 9.34
N LEU A 38 -13.91 12.74 8.53
CA LEU A 38 -14.47 13.93 7.90
C LEU A 38 -15.13 14.88 8.90
N GLY A 39 -15.72 14.34 9.98
CA GLY A 39 -16.41 15.10 11.02
C GLY A 39 -15.51 15.61 12.15
N GLY A 40 -14.22 15.27 12.15
CA GLY A 40 -13.28 15.58 13.24
C GLY A 40 -13.08 17.08 13.45
N GLU A 41 -13.18 17.54 14.70
CA GLU A 41 -12.88 18.93 15.05
C GLU A 41 -11.40 19.26 14.79
N GLY A 42 -11.14 20.47 14.28
CA GLY A 42 -9.78 20.96 14.03
C GLY A 42 -9.09 20.40 12.77
N ARG A 43 -9.80 19.61 11.95
CA ARG A 43 -9.29 19.08 10.68
C ARG A 43 -9.28 20.15 9.58
N ASN A 44 -8.29 20.06 8.70
CA ASN A 44 -8.24 20.79 7.46
C ASN A 44 -8.37 19.81 6.29
N LEU A 45 -9.60 19.54 5.85
CA LEU A 45 -9.90 18.57 4.80
C LEU A 45 -9.24 18.86 3.44
N LEU A 46 -8.67 20.05 3.24
CA LEU A 46 -7.91 20.38 2.03
C LEU A 46 -6.44 19.94 2.08
N LYS A 47 -5.94 19.56 3.26
CA LYS A 47 -4.54 19.18 3.48
C LYS A 47 -4.38 17.85 4.18
N ASP A 48 -5.36 17.49 4.98
CA ASP A 48 -5.33 16.29 5.78
C ASP A 48 -5.55 15.05 4.90
N GLU A 49 -4.72 14.02 5.12
CA GLU A 49 -4.79 12.76 4.37
C GLU A 49 -5.42 11.65 5.22
N PHE A 50 -6.20 10.79 4.58
CA PHE A 50 -6.78 9.59 5.20
C PHE A 50 -5.91 8.38 4.84
N TYR A 51 -5.01 7.98 5.74
CA TYR A 51 -4.10 6.87 5.50
C TYR A 51 -4.78 5.52 5.75
N LEU A 52 -4.81 4.66 4.73
CA LEU A 52 -5.32 3.30 4.85
C LEU A 52 -4.64 2.49 5.97
N PRO A 53 -3.31 2.53 6.17
CA PRO A 53 -2.67 1.81 7.27
C PRO A 53 -3.23 2.19 8.65
N GLU A 54 -3.47 3.48 8.89
CA GLU A 54 -4.04 3.96 10.15
C GLU A 54 -5.50 3.52 10.30
N ALA A 55 -6.30 3.67 9.24
CA ALA A 55 -7.70 3.25 9.25
C ALA A 55 -7.85 1.74 9.47
N MET A 56 -6.99 0.92 8.85
CA MET A 56 -7.00 -0.53 9.02
C MET A 56 -6.57 -0.95 10.43
N ASP A 57 -5.59 -0.29 11.04
CA ASP A 57 -5.22 -0.55 12.44
C ASP A 57 -6.34 -0.12 13.41
N GLU A 58 -7.03 0.98 13.14
CA GLU A 58 -8.20 1.40 13.91
C GLU A 58 -9.35 0.37 13.82
N LEU A 59 -9.63 -0.14 12.62
CA LEU A 59 -10.63 -1.21 12.44
C LEU A 59 -10.24 -2.51 13.15
N ARG A 60 -8.96 -2.87 13.11
CA ARG A 60 -8.40 -4.01 13.86
C ARG A 60 -8.68 -3.84 15.36
N LYS A 61 -8.41 -2.66 15.91
CA LYS A 61 -8.68 -2.32 17.33
C LYS A 61 -10.16 -2.38 17.69
N ARG A 62 -11.05 -1.85 16.84
CA ARG A 62 -12.50 -1.80 17.09
C ARG A 62 -13.17 -3.17 17.00
N SER A 63 -12.84 -3.93 15.95
CA SER A 63 -13.48 -5.21 15.66
C SER A 63 -12.92 -6.37 16.48
N GLY A 64 -11.71 -6.21 17.04
CA GLY A 64 -10.95 -7.29 17.66
C GLY A 64 -10.51 -8.38 16.68
N LYS A 65 -10.67 -8.16 15.36
CA LYS A 65 -10.17 -9.06 14.31
C LYS A 65 -8.68 -8.79 14.10
N GLU A 66 -7.91 -9.83 13.80
CA GLU A 66 -6.47 -9.70 13.51
C GLU A 66 -6.22 -9.48 12.02
N LEU A 67 -5.18 -8.71 11.70
CA LEU A 67 -4.68 -8.54 10.34
C LEU A 67 -3.71 -9.69 10.01
N LYS A 68 -4.08 -10.52 9.04
CA LYS A 68 -3.19 -11.58 8.56
C LYS A 68 -2.24 -11.02 7.50
N ILE A 69 -0.94 -11.11 7.77
CA ILE A 69 0.10 -10.75 6.78
C ILE A 69 0.30 -11.93 5.82
N ILE A 70 0.18 -11.65 4.52
CA ILE A 70 0.49 -12.59 3.45
C ILE A 70 1.77 -12.08 2.77
N ARG A 71 2.89 -12.78 3.00
CA ARG A 71 4.18 -12.43 2.40
C ARG A 71 4.13 -12.69 0.89
N ALA A 72 4.36 -11.66 0.09
CA ALA A 72 4.64 -11.83 -1.33
C ALA A 72 6.05 -12.40 -1.52
N HIS A 73 6.21 -13.29 -2.50
CA HIS A 73 7.51 -13.86 -2.88
C HIS A 73 8.12 -13.15 -4.09
N ASP A 74 7.32 -12.39 -4.82
CA ASP A 74 7.76 -11.55 -5.92
C ASP A 74 8.39 -10.25 -5.41
N GLN A 75 9.28 -9.69 -6.22
CA GLN A 75 9.88 -8.39 -5.93
C GLN A 75 8.90 -7.28 -6.30
N TRP A 76 8.68 -6.36 -5.37
CA TRP A 76 7.96 -5.13 -5.66
C TRP A 76 8.84 -4.22 -6.51
N MET A 77 8.30 -3.74 -7.63
CA MET A 77 8.93 -2.77 -8.51
C MET A 77 8.03 -1.56 -8.59
N GLY A 78 8.62 -0.37 -8.45
CA GLY A 78 7.89 0.89 -8.52
C GLY A 78 8.82 2.02 -8.89
N MET A 79 8.25 3.09 -9.44
CA MET A 79 8.97 4.31 -9.73
C MET A 79 8.66 5.33 -8.65
N THR A 80 9.62 5.55 -7.75
CA THR A 80 9.55 6.59 -6.72
C THR A 80 10.25 7.86 -7.20
N TYR A 81 11.37 7.67 -7.92
CA TYR A 81 12.12 8.71 -8.60
C TYR A 81 12.12 8.50 -10.12
N ALA A 82 12.52 9.54 -10.86
CA ALA A 82 12.54 9.47 -12.33
C ALA A 82 13.61 8.49 -12.84
N GLU A 83 14.69 8.36 -12.07
CA GLU A 83 15.84 7.51 -12.30
C GLU A 83 15.49 6.01 -12.24
N ASP A 84 14.50 5.63 -11.43
CA ASP A 84 14.03 4.24 -11.28
C ASP A 84 13.46 3.67 -12.59
N LYS A 85 13.14 4.52 -13.57
CA LYS A 85 12.51 4.14 -14.84
C LYS A 85 13.30 3.09 -15.62
N GLU A 86 14.61 3.28 -15.75
CA GLU A 86 15.45 2.40 -16.57
C GLU A 86 15.53 0.99 -15.97
N GLU A 87 15.63 0.92 -14.64
CA GLU A 87 15.65 -0.33 -13.89
C GLU A 87 14.31 -1.07 -14.02
N VAL A 88 13.20 -0.38 -13.72
CA VAL A 88 11.85 -0.96 -13.81
C VAL A 88 11.56 -1.46 -15.24
N ALA A 89 11.92 -0.68 -16.27
CA ALA A 89 11.74 -1.10 -17.66
C ALA A 89 12.57 -2.34 -18.02
N SER A 90 13.80 -2.43 -17.49
CA SER A 90 14.66 -3.61 -17.69
C SER A 90 14.06 -4.86 -17.07
N GLU A 91 13.59 -4.78 -15.82
CA GLU A 91 12.97 -5.91 -15.13
C GLU A 91 11.67 -6.36 -15.82
N VAL A 92 10.81 -5.41 -16.25
CA VAL A 92 9.62 -5.74 -17.05
C VAL A 92 10.00 -6.45 -18.36
N ARG A 93 11.03 -5.98 -19.07
CA ARG A 93 11.49 -6.62 -20.31
C ARG A 93 11.97 -8.05 -20.05
N LYS A 94 12.71 -8.29 -18.97
CA LYS A 94 13.14 -9.64 -18.57
C LYS A 94 11.96 -10.56 -18.35
N MET A 95 10.89 -10.10 -17.69
CA MET A 95 9.70 -10.92 -17.47
C MET A 95 9.01 -11.31 -18.79
N VAL A 96 8.98 -10.41 -19.79
CA VAL A 96 8.46 -10.72 -21.14
C VAL A 96 9.36 -11.72 -21.85
N ASP A 97 10.68 -11.50 -21.84
CA ASP A 97 11.66 -12.39 -22.51
C ASP A 97 11.67 -13.81 -21.89
N GLN A 98 11.36 -13.92 -20.60
CA GLN A 98 11.19 -15.19 -19.87
C GLN A 98 9.81 -15.84 -20.11
N GLY A 99 8.89 -15.15 -20.80
CA GLY A 99 7.56 -15.65 -21.13
C GLY A 99 6.56 -15.60 -19.98
N HIS A 100 6.85 -14.87 -18.89
CA HIS A 100 5.87 -14.63 -17.82
C HIS A 100 4.71 -13.76 -18.31
N TYR A 101 4.97 -12.86 -19.26
CA TYR A 101 3.99 -12.00 -19.91
C TYR A 101 4.16 -12.00 -21.43
N SER A 102 3.09 -11.73 -22.16
CA SER A 102 3.15 -11.47 -23.60
C SER A 102 3.68 -10.07 -23.90
N GLU A 103 4.20 -9.86 -25.13
CA GLU A 103 4.63 -8.54 -25.61
C GLU A 103 3.51 -7.49 -25.58
N SER A 104 2.27 -7.91 -25.80
CA SER A 104 1.07 -7.09 -25.60
C SER A 104 0.10 -7.82 -24.68
N LEU A 105 -0.26 -7.18 -23.57
CA LEU A 105 -1.21 -7.73 -22.59
C LEU A 105 -2.67 -7.62 -23.04
N PHE A 106 -2.99 -6.60 -23.84
CA PHE A 106 -4.38 -6.25 -24.19
C PHE A 106 -4.71 -6.42 -25.68
N GLY A 107 -3.74 -6.84 -26.52
CA GLY A 107 -3.92 -6.92 -27.96
C GLY A 107 -3.96 -5.53 -28.64
N GLU A 108 -4.23 -5.52 -29.94
CA GLU A 108 -4.74 -4.33 -30.67
C GLU A 108 -6.27 -4.31 -30.66
#